data_AF-Q402F5-F1
#
_entry.id   AF-Q402F5-F1
#
_cell.length_a   1.000
_cell.length_b   1.000
_cell.length_c   1.000
_cell.angle_alpha   90.00
_cell.angle_beta   90.00
_cell.angle_gamma   90.00
#
_symmetry.space_group_name_H-M   'P 1'
#
loop_
_entity.id
_entity.type
_entity.pdbx_description
1 polymer ?
#
loop_
_entity_poly.entity_id
_entity_poly.type
_entity_poly.pdbx_seq_one_letter_code
_entity_poly.pdbx_strand_id
1 'polypeptide(L)'
;MPISLTGCLKQHNITNTLSGNCSESLIVKRITNLESVPKNTKSLMLVLGSSGFAKDRLNILGQQLPRVLKRKDPYTTAFLNNNAKKCFEESIKDIKSINIDNNHLMGPKVSSDLIVDALVSDAAKIQKNVVINELDLTEYTKVYVLGHGSAGVGVIKSGEQYFNVKDIVNLLEKNGILSTIKDIRFVSCQSADKRAPASMSDKDIQEANCDKGLLHRAIFGKGKSLIDLISS
;
A
#
# COMPACT_ATOMS: atom_id res chain seq x y z
N MET A 1 -34.25 -9.00 -25.12
CA MET A 1 -35.42 -8.42 -24.44
C MET A 1 -35.04 -8.15 -22.99
N PRO A 2 -35.13 -6.90 -22.50
CA PRO A 2 -34.81 -6.61 -21.10
C PRO A 2 -36.01 -6.94 -20.22
N ILE A 3 -35.77 -7.70 -19.15
CA ILE A 3 -36.76 -7.89 -18.09
C ILE A 3 -36.53 -6.78 -17.07
N SER A 4 -37.48 -5.85 -17.01
CA SER A 4 -37.69 -4.92 -15.91
C SER A 4 -38.31 -5.68 -14.75
N LEU A 5 -37.74 -5.56 -13.55
CA LEU A 5 -38.38 -5.94 -12.30
C LEU A 5 -38.18 -4.79 -11.30
N THR A 6 -39.14 -3.87 -11.32
CA THR A 6 -39.50 -3.06 -10.16
C THR A 6 -40.09 -3.97 -9.08
N GLY A 7 -39.62 -3.86 -7.83
CA GLY A 7 -40.36 -4.38 -6.69
C GLY A 7 -39.56 -5.00 -5.54
N CYS A 8 -39.52 -4.25 -4.43
CA CYS A 8 -39.43 -4.67 -3.03
C CYS A 8 -38.11 -5.30 -2.52
N LEU A 9 -37.31 -4.44 -1.87
CA LEU A 9 -36.23 -4.81 -0.96
C LEU A 9 -36.78 -5.66 0.21
N LYS A 10 -36.39 -6.93 0.26
CA LYS A 10 -36.34 -7.67 1.54
C LYS A 10 -34.89 -7.76 1.99
N GLN A 11 -34.64 -7.07 3.10
CA GLN A 11 -33.38 -7.01 3.81
C GLN A 11 -33.10 -8.39 4.43
N HIS A 12 -32.10 -9.12 3.91
CA HIS A 12 -31.57 -10.30 4.59
C HIS A 12 -30.21 -9.96 5.19
N ASN A 13 -30.20 -9.77 6.51
CA ASN A 13 -28.98 -9.60 7.29
C ASN A 13 -28.33 -10.97 7.49
N ILE A 14 -27.16 -11.19 6.87
CA ILE A 14 -26.28 -12.31 7.22
C ILE A 14 -25.06 -11.71 7.92
N THR A 15 -24.97 -11.95 9.23
CA THR A 15 -23.88 -11.52 10.09
C THR A 15 -22.97 -12.74 10.32
N ASN A 16 -21.75 -12.72 9.80
CA ASN A 16 -20.73 -13.70 10.19
C ASN A 16 -19.86 -13.07 11.28
N THR A 17 -20.10 -13.45 12.53
CA THR A 17 -19.26 -13.12 13.69
C THR A 17 -18.07 -14.08 13.76
N LEU A 18 -16.85 -13.54 13.63
CA LEU A 18 -15.63 -14.22 14.07
C LEU A 18 -15.29 -13.66 15.46
N SER A 19 -15.53 -14.44 16.51
CA SER A 19 -15.18 -14.10 17.89
C SER A 19 -13.83 -14.72 18.26
N GLY A 20 -12.84 -13.89 18.55
CA GLY A 20 -11.62 -14.28 19.25
C GLY A 20 -11.69 -13.80 20.70
N ASN A 21 -11.27 -14.64 21.66
CA ASN A 21 -11.23 -14.30 23.08
C ASN A 21 -10.08 -13.34 23.40
N CYS A 22 -10.33 -12.06 23.19
CA CYS A 22 -9.79 -10.92 23.95
C CYS A 22 -10.87 -9.84 23.87
N SER A 23 -11.10 -9.12 24.96
CA SER A 23 -12.26 -8.26 25.25
C SER A 23 -12.40 -7.00 24.38
N GLU A 24 -12.06 -7.05 23.11
CA GLU A 24 -12.44 -6.08 22.10
C GLU A 24 -12.91 -6.83 20.85
N SER A 25 -14.23 -6.97 20.71
CA SER A 25 -14.82 -7.43 19.47
C SER A 25 -14.53 -6.39 18.38
N LEU A 26 -13.68 -6.74 17.41
CA LEU A 26 -13.55 -5.97 16.17
C LEU A 26 -14.84 -6.10 15.36
N ILE A 27 -15.80 -5.20 15.63
CA ILE A 27 -17.03 -5.11 14.84
C ILE A 27 -16.66 -4.43 13.51
N VAL A 28 -16.39 -5.23 12.49
CA VAL A 28 -16.31 -4.74 11.11
C VAL A 28 -17.73 -4.42 10.64
N LYS A 29 -18.18 -3.17 10.86
CA LYS A 29 -19.46 -2.70 10.33
C LYS A 29 -19.39 -2.64 8.80
N ARG A 30 -20.14 -3.53 8.15
CA ARG A 30 -20.38 -3.53 6.71
C ARG A 30 -21.32 -2.37 6.36
N ILE A 31 -20.80 -1.31 5.74
CA ILE A 31 -21.63 -0.34 5.02
C ILE A 31 -21.75 -0.84 3.58
N THR A 32 -22.83 -1.55 3.27
CA THR A 32 -23.24 -1.84 1.90
C THR A 32 -24.36 -0.89 1.55
N ASN A 33 -24.00 0.28 1.01
CA ASN A 33 -24.73 1.01 -0.02
C ASN A 33 -24.03 2.35 -0.25
N LEU A 34 -23.08 2.34 -1.19
CA LEU A 34 -22.90 3.48 -2.07
C LEU A 34 -23.14 2.95 -3.47
N GLU A 35 -24.19 3.43 -4.13
CA GLU A 35 -24.27 3.35 -5.58
C GLU A 35 -23.12 4.19 -6.13
N SER A 36 -22.00 3.53 -6.45
CA SER A 36 -20.90 4.14 -7.17
C SER A 36 -21.11 3.85 -8.65
N VAL A 37 -21.30 4.92 -9.44
CA VAL A 37 -21.04 4.90 -10.89
C VAL A 37 -19.71 4.16 -11.09
N PRO A 38 -19.62 3.12 -11.95
CA PRO A 38 -18.39 2.39 -12.14
C PRO A 38 -17.38 3.27 -12.89
N LYS A 39 -16.70 4.14 -12.17
CA LYS A 39 -15.41 4.67 -12.61
C LYS A 39 -14.43 3.52 -12.46
N ASN A 40 -13.88 3.05 -13.57
CA ASN A 40 -12.73 2.16 -13.57
C ASN A 40 -11.57 2.88 -12.84
N THR A 41 -11.44 2.65 -11.54
CA THR A 41 -10.35 3.22 -10.71
C THR A 41 -9.28 2.15 -10.51
N LYS A 42 -8.68 1.66 -11.59
CA LYS A 42 -7.51 0.79 -11.42
C LYS A 42 -6.39 1.63 -10.85
N SER A 43 -5.63 1.04 -9.93
CA SER A 43 -4.42 1.66 -9.39
C SER A 43 -3.23 0.76 -9.66
N LEU A 44 -2.13 1.40 -10.01
CA LEU A 44 -0.86 0.79 -10.33
C LEU A 44 0.05 0.86 -9.11
N MET A 45 0.83 -0.19 -8.86
CA MET A 45 1.99 -0.14 -7.98
C MET A 45 3.23 -0.14 -8.87
N LEU A 46 4.09 0.88 -8.73
CA LEU A 46 5.29 1.03 -9.52
C LEU A 46 6.53 0.71 -8.68
N VAL A 47 7.33 -0.24 -9.17
CA VAL A 47 8.64 -0.59 -8.60
C VAL A 47 9.73 0.06 -9.45
N LEU A 48 10.56 0.90 -8.82
CA LEU A 48 11.61 1.66 -9.51
C LEU A 48 12.92 0.87 -9.69
N GLY A 49 13.24 -0.02 -8.74
CA GLY A 49 14.46 -0.81 -8.78
C GLY A 49 14.53 -1.75 -9.99
N SER A 50 15.73 -2.23 -10.27
CA SER A 50 16.01 -3.21 -11.33
C SER A 50 16.57 -4.53 -10.82
N SER A 51 17.01 -4.57 -9.55
CA SER A 51 17.61 -5.74 -8.90
C SER A 51 17.42 -5.69 -7.38
N GLY A 52 17.77 -6.78 -6.68
CA GLY A 52 17.87 -6.77 -5.22
C GLY A 52 16.55 -6.92 -4.46
N PHE A 53 15.50 -7.43 -5.10
CA PHE A 53 14.15 -7.48 -4.52
C PHE A 53 13.95 -8.51 -3.41
N ALA A 54 14.92 -9.39 -3.14
CA ALA A 54 14.83 -10.35 -2.04
C ALA A 54 14.58 -9.67 -0.67
N LYS A 55 15.14 -8.47 -0.47
CA LYS A 55 14.96 -7.68 0.75
C LYS A 55 13.65 -6.86 0.75
N ASP A 56 13.12 -6.55 -0.43
CA ASP A 56 11.95 -5.70 -0.61
C ASP A 56 10.66 -6.51 -0.88
N ARG A 57 10.76 -7.83 -1.02
CA ARG A 57 9.64 -8.70 -1.41
C ARG A 57 8.43 -8.57 -0.48
N LEU A 58 8.67 -8.50 0.82
CA LEU A 58 7.59 -8.32 1.81
C LEU A 58 7.01 -6.90 1.79
N ASN A 59 7.80 -5.89 1.45
CA ASN A 59 7.28 -4.53 1.30
C ASN A 59 6.30 -4.46 0.11
N ILE A 60 6.67 -5.06 -1.03
CA ILE A 60 5.82 -5.10 -2.22
C ILE A 60 4.56 -5.94 -1.97
N LEU A 61 4.70 -7.15 -1.43
CA LEU A 61 3.55 -8.01 -1.10
C LEU A 61 2.66 -7.41 -0.01
N GLY A 62 3.27 -6.71 0.96
CA GLY A 62 2.58 -6.06 2.08
C GLY A 62 1.51 -5.06 1.62
N GLN A 63 1.76 -4.34 0.52
CA GLN A 63 0.80 -3.40 -0.05
C GLN A 63 -0.46 -4.08 -0.61
N GLN A 64 -0.40 -5.38 -0.90
CA GLN A 64 -1.54 -6.16 -1.40
C GLN A 64 -2.41 -6.71 -0.27
N LEU A 65 -1.91 -6.80 0.98
CA LEU A 65 -2.66 -7.42 2.08
C LEU A 65 -4.05 -6.79 2.32
N PRO A 66 -4.21 -5.45 2.26
CA PRO A 66 -5.55 -4.85 2.39
C PRO A 66 -6.53 -5.25 1.28
N ARG A 67 -6.03 -5.60 0.09
CA ARG A 67 -6.85 -6.10 -1.04
C ARG A 67 -7.21 -7.56 -0.81
N VAL A 68 -6.24 -8.40 -0.43
CA VAL A 68 -6.43 -9.82 -0.09
C VAL A 68 -7.46 -9.98 1.02
N LEU A 69 -7.29 -9.25 2.13
CA LEU A 69 -8.22 -9.24 3.26
C LEU A 69 -9.65 -8.88 2.86
N LYS A 70 -9.80 -7.98 1.88
CA LYS A 70 -11.11 -7.52 1.38
C LYS A 70 -11.59 -8.30 0.17
N ARG A 71 -10.89 -9.36 -0.25
CA ARG A 71 -11.17 -10.14 -1.48
C ARG A 71 -11.39 -9.26 -2.71
N LYS A 72 -10.59 -8.20 -2.82
CA LYS A 72 -10.56 -7.33 -3.99
C LYS A 72 -9.44 -7.78 -4.92
N ASP A 73 -9.58 -7.46 -6.21
CA ASP A 73 -8.49 -7.65 -7.16
C ASP A 73 -7.20 -7.02 -6.62
N PRO A 74 -6.03 -7.66 -6.79
CA PRO A 74 -4.78 -7.07 -6.39
C PRO A 74 -4.49 -5.83 -7.25
N TYR A 75 -3.70 -4.91 -6.72
CA TYR A 75 -3.11 -3.86 -7.55
C TYR A 75 -2.21 -4.52 -8.61
N THR A 76 -2.20 -3.97 -9.82
CA THR A 76 -1.19 -4.37 -10.81
C THR A 76 0.17 -3.84 -10.36
N THR A 77 1.17 -4.71 -10.25
CA THR A 77 2.55 -4.32 -9.93
C THR A 77 3.35 -4.22 -11.24
N ALA A 78 3.74 -3.01 -11.60
CA ALA A 78 4.57 -2.73 -12.77
C ALA A 78 6.04 -2.57 -12.41
N PHE A 79 6.89 -3.17 -13.24
CA PHE A 79 8.33 -3.08 -13.19
C PHE A 79 8.86 -2.32 -14.41
N LEU A 80 10.00 -1.64 -14.27
CA LEU A 80 10.58 -0.87 -15.37
C LEU A 80 11.10 -1.75 -16.52
N ASN A 81 11.43 -3.01 -16.27
CA ASN A 81 11.92 -3.93 -17.27
C ASN A 81 11.68 -5.40 -16.88
N ASN A 82 11.88 -6.31 -17.85
CA ASN A 82 11.68 -7.74 -17.66
C ASN A 82 12.63 -8.37 -16.65
N ASN A 83 13.87 -7.89 -16.54
CA ASN A 83 14.83 -8.43 -15.57
C ASN A 83 14.37 -8.14 -14.14
N ALA A 84 13.89 -6.93 -13.89
CA ALA A 84 13.35 -6.52 -12.60
C ALA A 84 12.13 -7.37 -12.21
N LYS A 85 11.19 -7.55 -13.15
CA LYS A 85 10.02 -8.43 -12.97
C LYS A 85 10.44 -9.85 -12.60
N LYS A 86 11.33 -10.47 -13.40
CA LYS A 86 11.81 -11.84 -13.17
C LYS A 86 12.52 -11.97 -11.81
N CYS A 87 13.39 -11.03 -11.48
CA CYS A 87 14.09 -11.00 -10.20
C CYS A 87 13.12 -10.98 -9.03
N PHE A 88 12.06 -10.17 -9.11
CA PHE A 88 11.01 -10.15 -8.08
C PHE A 88 10.22 -11.48 -8.05
N GLU A 89 9.79 -11.99 -9.20
CA GLU A 89 9.04 -13.24 -9.29
C GLU A 89 9.81 -14.45 -8.73
N GLU A 90 11.11 -14.49 -8.96
CA GLU A 90 12.02 -15.47 -8.36
C GLU A 90 12.12 -15.30 -6.85
N SER A 91 12.20 -14.06 -6.37
CA SER A 91 12.32 -13.76 -4.94
C SER A 91 11.09 -14.16 -4.10
N ILE A 92 9.94 -14.43 -4.72
CA ILE A 92 8.70 -14.82 -4.03
C ILE A 92 8.29 -16.29 -4.25
N LYS A 93 9.11 -17.10 -4.92
CA LYS A 93 8.79 -18.51 -5.23
C LYS A 93 8.55 -19.34 -3.97
N ASP A 94 9.38 -19.14 -2.95
CA ASP A 94 9.24 -19.77 -1.63
C ASP A 94 7.91 -19.39 -0.98
N ILE A 95 7.55 -18.10 -0.99
CA ILE A 95 6.29 -17.60 -0.42
C ILE A 95 5.07 -18.16 -1.15
N LYS A 96 5.13 -18.29 -2.49
CA LYS A 96 4.06 -18.92 -3.29
C LYS A 96 3.87 -20.40 -2.94
N SER A 97 4.93 -21.09 -2.53
CA SER A 97 4.90 -22.51 -2.19
C SER A 97 4.34 -22.81 -0.79
N ILE A 98 4.12 -21.78 0.03
CA ILE A 98 3.50 -21.92 1.34
C ILE A 98 2.07 -22.46 1.16
N ASN A 99 1.83 -23.64 1.71
CA ASN A 99 0.53 -24.28 1.78
C ASN A 99 0.14 -24.37 3.26
N ILE A 100 -0.86 -23.59 3.65
CA ILE A 100 -1.40 -23.62 5.00
C ILE A 100 -2.65 -24.49 4.99
N ASP A 101 -2.65 -25.55 5.80
CA ASP A 101 -3.84 -26.37 5.97
C ASP A 101 -4.94 -25.50 6.59
N ASN A 102 -6.09 -25.44 5.92
CA ASN A 102 -7.27 -24.72 6.37
C ASN A 102 -7.72 -25.16 7.78
N ASN A 103 -7.44 -26.40 8.18
CA ASN A 103 -7.73 -26.89 9.52
C ASN A 103 -6.96 -26.11 10.61
N HIS A 104 -5.74 -25.63 10.32
CA HIS A 104 -4.95 -24.80 11.24
C HIS A 104 -5.46 -23.35 11.33
N LEU A 105 -6.21 -22.88 10.33
CA LEU A 105 -6.86 -21.56 10.33
C LEU A 105 -8.25 -21.58 10.99
N MET A 106 -8.81 -22.76 11.22
CA MET A 106 -10.15 -22.95 11.82
C MET A 106 -10.10 -23.49 13.26
N GLY A 107 -8.89 -23.63 13.83
CA GLY A 107 -8.69 -24.05 15.21
C GLY A 107 -9.13 -23.00 16.24
N PRO A 108 -9.35 -23.40 17.50
CA PRO A 108 -9.81 -22.49 18.56
C PRO A 108 -8.82 -21.37 18.91
N LYS A 109 -7.55 -21.50 18.50
CA LYS A 109 -6.50 -20.49 18.65
C LYS A 109 -5.61 -20.47 17.41
N VAL A 110 -5.78 -19.47 16.57
CA VAL A 110 -4.95 -19.25 15.38
C VAL A 110 -3.85 -18.25 15.72
N SER A 111 -2.59 -18.59 15.41
CA SER A 111 -1.47 -17.65 15.58
C SER A 111 -1.57 -16.50 14.58
N SER A 112 -1.28 -15.28 15.02
CA SER A 112 -1.16 -14.12 14.13
C SER A 112 -0.15 -14.36 13.01
N ASP A 113 0.94 -15.08 13.29
CA ASP A 113 1.98 -15.40 12.31
C ASP A 113 1.43 -16.29 11.19
N LEU A 114 0.62 -17.29 11.55
CA LEU A 114 -0.03 -18.18 10.58
C LEU A 114 -1.00 -17.40 9.67
N ILE A 115 -1.71 -16.41 10.23
CA ILE A 115 -2.61 -15.54 9.47
C ILE A 115 -1.79 -14.66 8.51
N VAL A 116 -0.68 -14.07 8.97
CA VAL A 116 0.18 -13.24 8.13
C VAL A 116 0.79 -14.07 7.00
N ASP A 117 1.29 -15.27 7.29
CA ASP A 117 1.84 -16.19 6.30
C ASP A 117 0.79 -16.56 5.23
N ALA A 118 -0.46 -16.82 5.64
CA ALA A 118 -1.56 -17.09 4.73
C ALA A 118 -1.80 -15.90 3.78
N LEU A 119 -1.91 -14.70 4.35
CA LEU A 119 -2.22 -13.50 3.58
C LEU A 119 -1.09 -13.10 2.63
N VAL A 120 0.17 -13.25 3.07
CA VAL A 120 1.35 -12.96 2.25
C VAL A 120 1.50 -14.01 1.15
N SER A 121 1.24 -15.29 1.43
CA SER A 121 1.21 -16.34 0.40
C SER A 121 0.12 -16.09 -0.64
N ASP A 122 -1.10 -15.75 -0.20
CA ASP A 122 -2.21 -15.40 -1.08
C ASP A 122 -1.86 -14.19 -1.94
N ALA A 123 -1.32 -13.12 -1.35
CA ALA A 123 -0.84 -11.95 -2.07
C ALA A 123 0.18 -12.34 -3.16
N ALA A 124 1.14 -13.21 -2.83
CA ALA A 124 2.15 -13.67 -3.78
C ALA A 124 1.56 -14.48 -4.93
N LYS A 125 0.54 -15.32 -4.65
CA LYS A 125 -0.15 -16.15 -5.64
C LYS A 125 -1.00 -15.31 -6.60
N ILE A 126 -1.72 -14.31 -6.09
CA ILE A 126 -2.67 -13.53 -6.90
C ILE A 126 -2.04 -12.31 -7.59
N GLN A 127 -0.90 -11.83 -7.12
CA GLN A 127 -0.26 -10.62 -7.64
C GLN A 127 -0.06 -10.65 -9.16
N LYS A 128 -0.49 -9.57 -9.83
CA LYS A 128 -0.28 -9.36 -11.26
C LYS A 128 0.98 -8.56 -11.52
N ASN A 129 2.00 -9.21 -12.07
CA ASN A 129 3.30 -8.62 -12.43
C ASN A 129 3.40 -8.33 -13.92
N VAL A 130 3.73 -7.10 -14.28
CA VAL A 130 3.83 -6.64 -15.67
C VAL A 130 5.02 -5.72 -15.86
N VAL A 131 5.48 -5.56 -17.09
CA VAL A 131 6.41 -4.47 -17.42
C VAL A 131 5.61 -3.22 -17.74
N ILE A 132 6.09 -2.05 -17.33
CA ILE A 132 5.39 -0.77 -17.50
C ILE A 132 5.04 -0.48 -18.98
N ASN A 133 5.91 -0.86 -19.92
CA ASN A 133 5.69 -0.68 -21.35
C ASN A 133 4.63 -1.61 -21.96
N GLU A 134 4.18 -2.63 -21.22
CA GLU A 134 3.11 -3.54 -21.65
C GLU A 134 1.72 -3.04 -21.22
N LEU A 135 1.66 -1.93 -20.49
CA LEU A 135 0.42 -1.39 -19.94
C LEU A 135 -0.16 -0.27 -20.80
N ASP A 136 -1.48 -0.31 -20.95
CA ASP A 136 -2.25 0.89 -21.25
C ASP A 136 -2.42 1.70 -19.95
N LEU A 137 -1.64 2.77 -19.81
CA LEU A 137 -1.67 3.63 -18.63
C LEU A 137 -2.99 4.39 -18.48
N THR A 138 -3.80 4.51 -19.55
CA THR A 138 -5.09 5.22 -19.49
C THR A 138 -6.14 4.48 -18.67
N GLU A 139 -5.96 3.18 -18.44
CA GLU A 139 -6.82 2.39 -17.55
C GLU A 139 -6.63 2.73 -16.06
N TYR A 140 -5.54 3.43 -15.71
CA TYR A 140 -5.13 3.65 -14.33
C TYR A 140 -5.36 5.10 -13.91
N THR A 141 -6.08 5.29 -12.80
CA THR A 141 -6.33 6.62 -12.24
C THR A 141 -5.26 7.08 -11.25
N LYS A 142 -4.45 6.13 -10.77
CA LYS A 142 -3.50 6.35 -9.67
C LYS A 142 -2.30 5.44 -9.77
N VAL A 143 -1.14 5.95 -9.38
CA VAL A 143 0.09 5.16 -9.21
C VAL A 143 0.63 5.30 -7.79
N TYR A 144 0.97 4.17 -7.18
CA TYR A 144 1.68 4.07 -5.92
C TYR A 144 3.14 3.75 -6.21
N VAL A 145 4.04 4.70 -6.00
CA VAL A 145 5.49 4.52 -6.16
C VAL A 145 6.02 3.85 -4.90
N LEU A 146 6.55 2.63 -5.06
CA LEU A 146 7.05 1.81 -3.97
C LEU A 146 8.52 2.09 -3.66
N GLY A 147 8.87 1.96 -2.38
CA GLY A 147 10.25 1.92 -1.92
C GLY A 147 10.36 2.13 -0.42
N HIS A 148 11.60 2.20 0.05
CA HIS A 148 11.98 2.49 1.42
C HIS A 148 12.54 3.90 1.47
N GLY A 149 11.89 4.80 2.20
CA GLY A 149 12.51 6.08 2.55
C GLY A 149 13.44 5.93 3.74
N SER A 150 14.19 6.99 4.02
CA SER A 150 15.08 7.06 5.18
C SER A 150 14.96 8.45 5.81
N ALA A 151 14.88 8.51 7.14
CA ALA A 151 14.76 9.75 7.87
C ALA A 151 15.89 10.73 7.50
N GLY A 152 15.51 11.94 7.10
CA GLY A 152 16.45 13.01 6.78
C GLY A 152 17.23 12.82 5.48
N VAL A 153 16.87 11.83 4.65
CA VAL A 153 17.51 11.60 3.35
C VAL A 153 16.49 11.76 2.24
N GLY A 154 16.75 12.67 1.30
CA GLY A 154 15.90 12.94 0.13
C GLY A 154 15.96 11.87 -0.96
N VAL A 155 15.97 10.59 -0.58
CA VAL A 155 16.05 9.45 -1.51
C VAL A 155 15.06 8.36 -1.11
N ILE A 156 14.58 7.64 -2.13
CA ILE A 156 13.81 6.40 -1.98
C ILE A 156 14.69 5.25 -2.47
N LYS A 157 14.84 4.23 -1.64
CA LYS A 157 15.47 2.97 -2.01
C LYS A 157 14.44 2.02 -2.61
N SER A 158 14.74 1.42 -3.75
CA SER A 158 13.93 0.36 -4.35
C SER A 158 14.85 -0.73 -4.87
N GLY A 159 14.74 -1.92 -4.28
CA GLY A 159 15.73 -2.98 -4.42
C GLY A 159 17.08 -2.54 -3.85
N GLU A 160 18.13 -2.65 -4.66
CA GLU A 160 19.48 -2.20 -4.30
C GLU A 160 19.80 -0.76 -4.71
N GLN A 161 18.86 -0.08 -5.38
CA GLN A 161 19.10 1.23 -5.97
C GLN A 161 18.46 2.35 -5.14
N TYR A 162 19.10 3.52 -5.16
CA TYR A 162 18.61 4.74 -4.53
C TYR A 162 18.19 5.73 -5.62
N PHE A 163 17.05 6.37 -5.42
CA PHE A 163 16.46 7.31 -6.36
C PHE A 163 16.20 8.63 -5.63
N ASN A 164 16.82 9.71 -6.09
CA ASN A 164 16.45 11.06 -5.64
C ASN A 164 15.20 11.55 -6.40
N VAL A 165 14.66 12.70 -6.03
CA VAL A 165 13.46 13.27 -6.67
C VAL A 165 13.62 13.44 -8.18
N LYS A 166 14.80 13.91 -8.64
CA LYS A 166 15.08 14.11 -10.07
C LYS A 166 15.08 12.78 -10.82
N ASP A 167 15.69 11.74 -10.27
CA ASP A 167 15.71 10.40 -10.85
C ASP A 167 14.29 9.86 -11.01
N ILE A 168 13.46 10.03 -9.97
CA ILE A 168 12.07 9.59 -9.98
C ILE A 168 11.28 10.34 -11.04
N VAL A 169 11.35 11.67 -11.08
CA VAL A 169 10.64 12.49 -12.08
C VAL A 169 11.03 12.08 -13.50
N ASN A 170 12.33 11.94 -13.78
CA ASN A 170 12.83 11.51 -15.07
C ASN A 170 12.29 10.11 -15.46
N LEU A 171 12.21 9.19 -14.50
CA LEU A 171 11.64 7.86 -14.74
C LEU A 171 10.14 7.92 -15.02
N LEU A 172 9.39 8.70 -14.25
CA LEU A 172 7.94 8.85 -14.44
C LEU A 172 7.62 9.51 -15.78
N GLU A 173 8.39 10.52 -16.19
CA GLU A 173 8.26 11.20 -17.48
C GLU A 173 8.60 10.26 -18.64
N LYS A 174 9.76 9.61 -18.59
CA LYS A 174 10.24 8.67 -19.62
C LYS A 174 9.24 7.55 -19.90
N ASN A 175 8.51 7.10 -18.87
CA ASN A 175 7.52 6.02 -19.00
C ASN A 175 6.08 6.53 -19.21
N GLY A 176 5.88 7.82 -19.53
CA GLY A 176 4.56 8.37 -19.85
C GLY A 176 3.57 8.44 -18.67
N ILE A 177 4.06 8.31 -17.44
CA ILE A 177 3.22 8.31 -16.24
C ILE A 177 2.73 9.73 -15.93
N LEU A 178 3.61 10.73 -16.01
CA LEU A 178 3.26 12.12 -15.69
C LEU A 178 2.25 12.75 -16.68
N SER A 179 2.31 12.32 -17.94
CA SER A 179 1.35 12.77 -18.95
C SER A 179 -0.03 12.14 -18.75
N THR A 180 -0.09 10.90 -18.29
CA THR A 180 -1.32 10.08 -18.25
C THR A 180 -2.02 10.06 -16.89
N ILE A 181 -1.27 9.87 -15.80
CA ILE A 181 -1.81 9.63 -14.45
C ILE A 181 -1.56 10.86 -13.57
N LYS A 182 -2.63 11.42 -12.98
CA LYS A 182 -2.55 12.64 -12.15
C LYS A 182 -2.40 12.40 -10.66
N ASP A 183 -2.84 11.25 -10.14
CA ASP A 183 -2.71 10.90 -8.72
C ASP A 183 -1.48 9.99 -8.53
N ILE A 184 -0.38 10.58 -8.03
CA ILE A 184 0.89 9.89 -7.77
C ILE A 184 1.10 9.89 -6.26
N ARG A 185 1.27 8.71 -5.67
CA ARG A 185 1.45 8.54 -4.22
C ARG A 185 2.73 7.79 -3.93
N PHE A 186 3.52 8.33 -3.03
CA PHE A 186 4.67 7.63 -2.47
C PHE A 186 4.21 6.85 -1.24
N VAL A 187 4.58 5.56 -1.18
CA VAL A 187 4.24 4.69 -0.04
C VAL A 187 5.48 4.33 0.80
N SER A 188 6.54 5.12 0.68
CA SER A 188 7.77 4.97 1.45
C SER A 188 7.61 5.59 2.85
N CYS A 189 8.10 4.88 3.87
CA CYS A 189 8.20 5.44 5.22
C CYS A 189 9.15 6.66 5.20
N GLN A 190 8.84 7.69 5.99
CA GLN A 190 9.71 8.86 6.19
C GLN A 190 10.05 9.62 4.89
N SER A 191 9.20 9.52 3.86
CA SER A 191 9.41 10.17 2.56
C SER A 191 8.78 11.56 2.45
N ALA A 192 8.20 12.06 3.54
CA ALA A 192 7.60 13.38 3.64
C ALA A 192 8.24 14.13 4.81
N ASP A 193 8.20 15.46 4.72
CA ASP A 193 8.69 16.32 5.79
C ASP A 193 7.97 16.02 7.11
N LYS A 194 8.69 16.19 8.23
CA LYS A 194 8.12 15.96 9.57
C LYS A 194 6.88 16.84 9.84
N ARG A 195 6.78 17.98 9.15
CA ARG A 195 5.70 18.96 9.23
C ARG A 195 5.38 19.47 7.83
N ALA A 196 4.17 19.96 7.62
CA ALA A 196 3.86 20.67 6.38
C ALA A 196 4.70 21.97 6.33
N PRO A 197 5.48 22.21 5.26
CA PRO A 197 6.21 23.46 5.14
C PRO A 197 5.24 24.61 4.85
N ALA A 198 5.56 25.81 5.34
CA ALA A 198 4.73 27.00 5.12
C ALA A 198 4.71 27.44 3.65
N SER A 199 5.78 27.16 2.91
CA SER A 199 5.90 27.33 1.47
C SER A 199 6.88 26.31 0.87
N MET A 200 7.05 26.32 -0.45
CA MET A 200 8.02 25.48 -1.15
C MET A 200 9.44 26.09 -1.18
N SER A 201 9.72 27.09 -0.34
CA SER A 201 11.07 27.64 -0.23
C SER A 201 12.00 26.67 0.49
N ASP A 202 13.29 26.64 0.11
CA ASP A 202 14.28 25.77 0.75
C ASP A 202 14.36 25.98 2.26
N LYS A 203 14.18 27.23 2.70
CA LYS A 203 14.16 27.59 4.13
C LYS A 203 12.99 26.93 4.86
N ASP A 204 11.77 27.02 4.31
CA ASP A 204 10.59 26.47 4.96
C ASP A 204 10.58 24.94 4.93
N ILE A 205 11.13 24.34 3.87
CA ILE A 205 11.34 22.88 3.76
C ILE A 205 12.37 22.42 4.81
N GLN A 206 13.49 23.12 4.97
CA GLN A 206 14.47 22.81 6.01
C GLN A 206 13.86 22.97 7.42
N GLU A 207 13.13 24.05 7.66
CA GLU A 207 12.46 24.29 8.94
C GLU A 207 11.43 23.21 9.26
N ALA A 208 10.67 22.75 8.28
CA ALA A 208 9.71 21.64 8.40
C ALA A 208 10.40 20.33 8.81
N ASN A 209 11.63 20.11 8.34
CA ASN A 209 12.43 18.91 8.60
C ASN A 209 13.23 18.93 9.92
N CYS A 210 13.51 20.12 10.46
CA CYS A 210 14.19 20.27 11.75
C CYS A 210 13.37 19.67 12.90
N ASP A 211 14.06 19.12 13.90
CA ASP A 211 13.42 18.75 15.17
C ASP A 211 12.98 20.01 15.92
N LYS A 212 11.83 19.93 16.62
CA LYS A 212 11.41 21.01 17.52
C LYS A 212 12.50 21.23 18.57
N GLY A 213 13.25 22.31 18.43
CA GLY A 213 14.22 22.77 19.41
C GLY A 213 13.55 23.08 20.76
N LEU A 214 14.37 23.18 21.81
CA LEU A 214 13.93 23.46 23.19
C LEU A 214 12.96 24.64 23.28
N LEU A 215 13.22 25.73 22.54
CA LEU A 215 12.38 26.93 22.52
C LEU A 215 10.98 26.67 21.92
N HIS A 216 10.91 25.92 20.81
CA HIS A 216 9.65 25.58 20.16
C HIS A 216 8.80 24.63 21.03
N ARG A 217 9.44 23.73 21.79
CA ARG A 217 8.76 22.86 22.77
C ARG A 217 8.26 23.63 23.98
N ALA A 218 8.96 24.69 24.39
CA ALA A 218 8.57 25.56 25.49
C ALA A 218 7.36 26.44 25.13
N ILE A 219 7.32 26.98 23.92
CA ILE A 219 6.25 27.91 23.48
C ILE A 219 4.96 27.17 23.08
N PHE A 220 5.09 26.04 22.35
CA PHE A 220 3.94 25.33 21.77
C PHE A 220 3.63 23.99 22.46
N GLY A 221 4.32 23.69 23.56
CA GLY A 221 4.22 22.42 24.28
C GLY A 221 4.84 21.22 23.54
N LYS A 222 5.07 20.14 24.29
CA LYS A 222 5.31 18.81 23.68
C LYS A 222 3.98 18.38 23.04
N GLY A 223 4.00 18.10 21.73
CA GLY A 223 2.84 17.50 21.09
C GLY A 223 2.54 16.18 21.78
N LYS A 224 1.34 16.02 22.33
CA LYS A 224 0.93 14.77 22.96
C LYS A 224 0.87 13.68 21.89
N SER A 225 1.56 12.57 22.12
CA SER A 225 1.36 11.39 21.27
C SER A 225 -0.04 10.84 21.50
N LEU A 226 -0.55 10.04 20.56
CA LEU A 226 -1.85 9.38 20.70
C LEU A 226 -1.93 8.56 22.00
N ILE A 227 -0.81 7.95 22.41
CA ILE A 227 -0.70 7.19 23.66
C ILE A 227 -0.81 8.11 24.89
N ASP A 228 -0.21 9.30 24.85
CA ASP A 228 -0.34 10.28 25.94
C ASP A 228 -1.79 10.79 26.06
N LEU A 229 -2.52 10.83 24.95
CA LEU A 229 -3.91 11.25 24.87
C LEU A 229 -4.89 10.19 25.37
N ILE A 230 -4.57 8.91 25.20
CA ILE A 230 -5.39 7.77 25.65
C ILE A 230 -5.10 7.41 27.11
N SER A 231 -3.91 7.76 27.62
CA SER A 231 -3.50 7.50 29.00
C SER A 231 -3.82 8.65 29.98
N SER A 232 -4.50 9.70 29.50
CA SER A 232 -4.99 10.85 30.28
C SER A 232 -6.43 10.62 30.71
#